data_AF-A0A7X6ZF65-F1
#
_entry.id   AF-A0A7X6ZF65-F1
#
_cell.length_a   1.000
_cell.length_b   1.000
_cell.length_c   1.000
_cell.angle_alpha   90.00
_cell.angle_beta   90.00
_cell.angle_gamma   90.00
#
_symmetry.space_group_name_H-M   'P 1'
#
loop_
_entity.id
_entity.type
_entity.pdbx_description
1 polymer ?
#
loop_
_entity_poly.entity_id
_entity_poly.type
_entity_poly.pdbx_seq_one_letter_code
_entity_poly.pdbx_strand_id
1 'polypeptide(L)'
;MRSVNKKIQILILLLAVSIILSGCGGVKQGSMEDTAKTFFQAMVNGDEETLNKINKSDPLDQPTHFLISYYAPGYADLDISDFYFEVDEENERVLVKRKATDKVFASYNIQKIGNKYYYMGS
;
A
#
# COMPACT_ATOMS: atom_id res chain seq x y z
N MET A 1 32.24 -21.13 34.01
CA MET A 1 31.23 -20.15 33.53
C MET A 1 31.98 -18.92 33.03
N ARG A 2 31.97 -18.64 31.71
CA ARG A 2 32.69 -17.48 31.14
C ARG A 2 31.89 -16.20 31.44
N SER A 3 32.53 -15.28 32.16
CA SER A 3 32.00 -13.94 32.44
C SER A 3 31.83 -13.19 31.12
N VAL A 4 30.59 -12.93 30.71
CA VAL A 4 30.29 -12.10 29.55
C VAL A 4 30.58 -10.65 29.92
N ASN A 5 31.47 -10.02 29.16
CA ASN A 5 31.94 -8.66 29.43
C ASN A 5 30.75 -7.68 29.37
N LYS A 6 30.46 -6.94 30.46
CA LYS A 6 29.26 -6.07 30.60
C LYS A 6 29.13 -5.06 29.44
N LYS A 7 30.23 -4.66 28.81
CA LYS A 7 30.24 -3.78 27.63
C LYS A 7 29.66 -4.44 26.37
N ILE A 8 29.82 -5.75 26.21
CA ILE A 8 29.27 -6.53 25.10
C ILE A 8 27.76 -6.72 25.26
N GLN A 9 27.26 -6.89 26.49
CA GLN A 9 25.83 -6.98 26.76
C GLN A 9 25.08 -5.67 26.42
N ILE A 10 25.68 -4.51 26.70
CA ILE A 10 25.09 -3.20 26.35
C ILE A 10 25.05 -2.98 24.83
N LEU A 11 26.08 -3.46 24.11
CA LEU A 11 26.14 -3.32 22.65
C LEU A 11 25.09 -4.18 21.93
N ILE A 12 24.80 -5.38 22.45
CA ILE A 12 23.77 -6.27 21.89
C ILE A 12 22.36 -5.70 22.16
N LEU A 13 22.15 -5.05 23.31
CA LEU A 13 20.87 -4.42 23.63
C LEU A 13 20.57 -3.21 22.72
N LEU A 14 21.59 -2.42 22.36
CA LEU A 14 21.43 -1.27 21.46
C LEU A 14 21.17 -1.66 19.99
N LEU A 15 21.76 -2.76 19.52
CA LEU A 15 21.49 -3.29 18.17
C LEU A 15 20.07 -3.88 18.05
N ALA A 16 19.53 -4.45 19.13
CA ALA A 16 18.16 -4.96 19.15
C ALA A 16 17.10 -3.84 19.17
N VAL A 17 17.42 -2.67 19.75
CA VAL A 17 16.52 -1.50 19.77
C VAL A 17 16.51 -0.76 18.42
N SER A 18 17.58 -0.86 17.62
CA SER A 18 17.60 -0.26 16.27
C SER A 18 16.75 -1.02 15.25
N ILE A 19 16.39 -2.28 15.53
CA ILE A 19 15.61 -3.13 14.63
C ILE A 19 14.09 -2.98 14.86
N ILE A 20 13.67 -2.33 15.94
CA ILE A 20 12.23 -2.16 16.28
C ILE A 20 11.68 -0.80 15.78
N LEU A 21 12.50 0.08 15.20
CA LEU A 21 12.09 1.41 14.73
C LEU A 21 11.99 1.57 13.19
N SER A 22 11.97 0.47 12.44
CA SER A 22 11.80 0.52 10.96
C SER A 22 10.92 -0.59 10.39
N GLY A 23 10.09 -1.22 11.23
CA GLY A 23 9.32 -2.41 10.89
C GLY A 23 7.81 -2.26 10.81
N CYS A 24 7.25 -1.04 10.73
CA CYS A 24 5.93 -0.82 10.15
C CYS A 24 6.17 -0.36 8.71
N GLY A 25 5.93 -1.23 7.73
CA GLY A 25 6.13 -0.94 6.31
C GLY A 25 5.45 0.37 5.93
N GLY A 26 6.24 1.40 5.62
CA GLY A 26 5.72 2.71 5.26
C GLY A 26 4.84 2.63 4.02
N VAL A 27 3.76 3.42 4.01
CA VAL A 27 2.89 3.58 2.85
C VAL A 27 3.72 4.10 1.67
N LYS A 28 3.77 3.35 0.57
CA LYS A 28 4.54 3.73 -0.61
C LYS A 28 3.71 4.64 -1.50
N GLN A 29 4.12 5.91 -1.59
CA GLN A 29 3.43 6.95 -2.38
C GLN A 29 4.39 7.75 -3.26
N GLY A 30 5.51 7.14 -3.69
CA GLY A 30 6.57 7.79 -4.46
C GLY A 30 6.29 7.87 -5.96
N SER A 31 5.38 7.03 -6.48
CA SER A 31 4.99 6.96 -7.88
C SER A 31 3.51 6.56 -7.99
N MET A 32 2.92 6.73 -9.19
CA MET A 32 1.54 6.28 -9.44
C MET A 32 1.41 4.76 -9.23
N GLU A 33 2.37 4.00 -9.78
CA GLU A 33 2.39 2.54 -9.69
C GLU A 33 2.52 2.05 -8.24
N ASP A 34 3.40 2.65 -7.44
CA ASP A 34 3.57 2.29 -6.03
C ASP A 34 2.31 2.55 -5.21
N THR A 35 1.64 3.69 -5.44
CA THR A 35 0.39 4.00 -4.76
C THR A 35 -0.71 3.03 -5.19
N ALA A 36 -0.83 2.71 -6.47
CA ALA A 36 -1.81 1.74 -6.98
C ALA A 36 -1.59 0.33 -6.40
N LYS A 37 -0.34 -0.13 -6.33
CA LYS A 37 0.02 -1.40 -5.69
C LYS A 37 -0.32 -1.40 -4.20
N THR A 38 -0.01 -0.31 -3.51
CA THR A 38 -0.32 -0.13 -2.09
C THR A 38 -1.83 -0.15 -1.86
N PHE A 39 -2.60 0.54 -2.70
CA PHE A 39 -4.06 0.54 -2.67
C PHE A 39 -4.63 -0.86 -2.91
N PHE A 40 -4.20 -1.54 -3.98
CA PHE A 40 -4.63 -2.90 -4.29
C PHE A 40 -4.36 -3.86 -3.11
N GLN A 41 -3.15 -3.83 -2.56
CA GLN A 41 -2.77 -4.69 -1.44
C GLN A 41 -3.59 -4.37 -0.18
N ALA A 42 -3.86 -3.09 0.08
CA ALA A 42 -4.68 -2.69 1.22
C ALA A 42 -6.14 -3.16 1.06
N MET A 43 -6.67 -3.15 -0.17
CA MET A 43 -7.99 -3.73 -0.48
C MET A 43 -8.03 -5.25 -0.27
N VAL A 44 -7.01 -5.98 -0.75
CA VAL A 44 -6.88 -7.44 -0.53
C VAL A 44 -6.84 -7.76 0.97
N ASN A 45 -6.08 -6.97 1.74
CA ASN A 45 -5.86 -7.22 3.16
C ASN A 45 -6.96 -6.65 4.07
N GLY A 46 -7.91 -5.87 3.54
CA GLY A 46 -8.83 -5.07 4.35
C GLY A 46 -8.13 -4.07 5.28
N ASP A 47 -6.98 -3.53 4.86
CA ASP A 47 -6.15 -2.61 5.67
C ASP A 47 -6.69 -1.17 5.62
N GLU A 48 -7.59 -0.89 6.57
CA GLU A 48 -8.21 0.42 6.74
C GLU A 48 -7.22 1.55 7.00
N GLU A 49 -6.16 1.29 7.77
CA GLU A 49 -5.20 2.32 8.14
C GLU A 49 -4.42 2.79 6.92
N THR A 50 -3.98 1.86 6.07
CA THR A 50 -3.31 2.19 4.82
C THR A 50 -4.24 2.90 3.85
N LEU A 51 -5.48 2.42 3.68
CA LEU A 51 -6.47 3.08 2.83
C LEU A 51 -6.75 4.52 3.29
N ASN A 52 -6.92 4.77 4.60
CA ASN A 52 -7.11 6.12 5.14
C ASN A 52 -5.95 7.08 4.83
N LYS A 53 -4.71 6.57 4.69
CA LYS A 53 -3.55 7.40 4.37
C LYS A 53 -3.48 7.78 2.90
N ILE A 54 -3.88 6.87 2.00
CA ILE A 54 -3.73 7.03 0.54
C ILE A 54 -5.00 7.51 -0.16
N ASN A 55 -6.17 7.28 0.43
CA ASN A 55 -7.45 7.70 -0.13
C ASN A 55 -7.65 9.21 0.08
N LYS A 56 -7.81 9.96 -1.01
CA LYS A 56 -8.14 11.38 -1.04
C LYS A 56 -9.41 11.67 -1.86
N SER A 57 -10.24 10.64 -2.07
CA SER A 57 -11.58 10.78 -2.64
C SER A 57 -12.44 11.74 -1.84
N ASP A 58 -13.52 12.22 -2.45
CA ASP A 58 -14.57 12.94 -1.75
C ASP A 58 -15.12 12.06 -0.59
N PRO A 59 -15.07 12.52 0.67
CA PRO A 59 -15.61 11.78 1.81
C PRO A 59 -17.11 11.46 1.72
N LEU A 60 -17.86 12.15 0.86
CA LEU A 60 -19.29 11.91 0.63
C LEU A 60 -19.56 10.86 -0.46
N ASP A 61 -18.56 10.49 -1.24
CA ASP A 61 -18.69 9.55 -2.35
C ASP A 61 -17.96 8.24 -2.07
N GLN A 62 -16.63 8.30 -1.88
CA GLN A 62 -15.79 7.11 -1.66
C GLN A 62 -14.91 7.23 -0.40
N PRO A 63 -15.51 7.41 0.79
CA PRO A 63 -14.76 7.33 2.04
C PRO A 63 -14.21 5.92 2.24
N THR A 64 -13.12 5.79 3.00
CA THR A 64 -12.43 4.50 3.22
C THR A 64 -13.33 3.38 3.72
N HIS A 65 -14.25 3.66 4.66
CA HIS A 65 -15.16 2.65 5.17
C HIS A 65 -16.08 2.07 4.08
N PHE A 66 -16.47 2.89 3.09
CA PHE A 66 -17.22 2.43 1.93
C PHE A 66 -16.37 1.51 1.04
N LEU A 67 -15.11 1.88 0.79
CA LEU A 67 -14.18 1.04 0.03
C LEU A 67 -14.03 -0.35 0.66
N ILE A 68 -13.87 -0.39 1.99
CA ILE A 68 -13.71 -1.66 2.72
C ILE A 68 -14.99 -2.47 2.73
N SER A 69 -16.12 -1.86 3.09
CA SER A 69 -17.36 -2.63 3.23
C SER A 69 -17.93 -3.11 1.89
N TYR A 70 -17.78 -2.31 0.84
CA TYR A 70 -18.41 -2.58 -0.45
C TYR A 70 -17.47 -3.25 -1.45
N TYR A 71 -16.24 -2.75 -1.61
CA TYR A 71 -15.33 -3.22 -2.66
C TYR A 71 -14.34 -4.29 -2.19
N ALA A 72 -13.76 -4.16 -0.99
CA ALA A 72 -12.71 -5.09 -0.51
C ALA A 72 -13.12 -6.58 -0.49
N PRO A 73 -14.39 -6.97 -0.27
CA PRO A 73 -14.80 -8.37 -0.41
C PRO A 73 -14.52 -8.96 -1.80
N GLY A 74 -14.54 -8.15 -2.86
CA GLY A 74 -14.18 -8.58 -4.22
C GLY A 74 -12.67 -8.78 -4.44
N TYR A 75 -11.84 -8.40 -3.46
CA TYR A 75 -10.38 -8.50 -3.49
C TYR A 75 -9.83 -9.60 -2.56
N ALA A 76 -10.61 -10.07 -1.58
CA ALA A 76 -10.11 -10.88 -0.46
C ALA A 76 -9.34 -12.15 -0.88
N ASP A 77 -9.73 -12.78 -2.00
CA ASP A 77 -9.11 -14.01 -2.50
C ASP A 77 -8.09 -13.77 -3.63
N LEU A 78 -7.68 -12.51 -3.86
CA LEU A 78 -6.76 -12.16 -4.93
C LEU A 78 -5.31 -12.14 -4.43
N ASP A 79 -4.40 -12.70 -5.21
CA ASP A 79 -2.96 -12.54 -5.02
C ASP A 79 -2.44 -11.43 -5.93
N ILE A 80 -1.79 -10.41 -5.37
CA ILE A 80 -1.21 -9.30 -6.14
C ILE A 80 -0.22 -9.77 -7.21
N SER A 81 0.44 -10.92 -7.01
CA SER A 81 1.40 -11.48 -7.96
C SER A 81 0.77 -11.94 -9.27
N ASP A 82 -0.55 -12.15 -9.31
CA ASP A 82 -1.32 -12.46 -10.54
C ASP A 82 -1.56 -11.24 -11.44
N PHE A 83 -1.16 -10.05 -10.97
CA PHE A 83 -1.44 -8.79 -11.64
C PHE A 83 -0.17 -8.06 -12.05
N TYR A 84 -0.30 -7.21 -13.06
CA TYR A 84 0.65 -6.16 -13.37
C TYR A 84 -0.09 -4.82 -13.48
N PHE A 85 0.68 -3.73 -13.35
CA PHE A 85 0.16 -2.38 -13.22
C PHE A 85 0.72 -1.55 -14.37
N GLU A 86 -0.17 -0.98 -15.19
CA GLU A 86 0.19 -0.15 -16.34
C GLU A 86 -0.16 1.30 -16.03
N VAL A 87 0.84 2.17 -16.06
CA VAL A 87 0.67 3.61 -15.80
C VAL A 87 0.24 4.30 -17.09
N ASP A 88 -0.87 5.01 -17.01
CA ASP A 88 -1.40 5.88 -18.06
C ASP A 88 -1.30 7.32 -17.55
N GLU A 89 -0.14 7.94 -17.78
CA GLU A 89 0.18 9.29 -17.28
C GLU A 89 -0.73 10.36 -17.91
N GLU A 90 -1.15 10.17 -19.16
CA GLU A 90 -2.02 11.12 -19.88
C GLU A 90 -3.38 11.24 -19.19
N ASN A 91 -3.91 10.13 -18.66
CA ASN A 91 -5.20 10.08 -17.99
C ASN A 91 -5.09 10.00 -16.46
N GLU A 92 -3.89 10.22 -15.90
CA GLU A 92 -3.59 10.16 -14.46
C GLU A 92 -4.16 8.91 -13.75
N ARG A 93 -4.04 7.75 -14.41
CA ARG A 93 -4.57 6.49 -13.89
C ARG A 93 -3.58 5.34 -13.98
N VAL A 94 -3.86 4.31 -13.20
CA VAL A 94 -3.16 3.02 -13.26
C VAL A 94 -4.16 1.92 -13.56
N LEU A 95 -3.91 1.16 -14.62
CA LEU A 95 -4.69 -0.02 -14.98
C LEU A 95 -4.11 -1.24 -14.27
N VAL A 96 -4.95 -1.95 -13.54
CA VAL A 96 -4.60 -3.23 -12.92
C VAL A 96 -5.05 -4.34 -13.85
N LYS A 97 -4.12 -5.11 -14.41
CA LYS A 97 -4.40 -6.14 -15.41
C LYS A 97 -3.99 -7.52 -14.91
N ARG A 98 -4.83 -8.53 -15.17
CA ARG A 98 -4.52 -9.94 -14.85
C ARG A 98 -3.48 -10.46 -15.84
N LYS A 99 -2.35 -10.96 -15.34
CA LYS A 99 -1.28 -11.52 -16.19
C LYS A 99 -1.75 -12.67 -17.09
N ALA A 100 -2.62 -13.54 -16.57
CA ALA A 100 -3.07 -14.73 -17.29
C ALA A 100 -3.95 -14.43 -18.51
N THR A 101 -4.66 -13.30 -18.52
CA THR A 101 -5.67 -13.00 -19.55
C THR A 101 -5.48 -11.64 -20.23
N ASP A 102 -4.55 -10.83 -19.73
CA ASP A 102 -4.32 -9.46 -20.14
C ASP A 102 -5.53 -8.52 -19.98
N LYS A 103 -6.56 -8.96 -19.25
CA LYS A 103 -7.78 -8.18 -19.03
C LYS A 103 -7.60 -7.18 -17.90
N VAL A 104 -8.12 -5.96 -18.12
CA VAL A 104 -8.26 -4.95 -17.07
C VAL A 104 -9.22 -5.47 -16.01
N PHE A 105 -8.74 -5.52 -14.77
CA PHE A 105 -9.51 -5.86 -13.59
C PHE A 105 -10.03 -4.60 -12.90
N ALA A 106 -9.18 -3.57 -12.78
CA ALA A 106 -9.54 -2.29 -12.18
C ALA A 106 -8.78 -1.13 -12.84
N SER A 107 -9.30 0.08 -12.67
CA SER A 107 -8.64 1.33 -13.06
C SER A 107 -8.66 2.26 -11.86
N TYR A 108 -7.50 2.75 -11.44
CA TYR A 108 -7.37 3.64 -10.29
C TYR A 108 -6.92 5.01 -10.75
N ASN A 109 -7.65 6.07 -10.41
CA ASN A 109 -7.16 7.42 -10.63
C ASN A 109 -6.15 7.74 -9.52
N ILE A 110 -4.92 8.04 -9.91
CA ILE A 110 -3.81 8.28 -8.98
C ILE A 110 -3.21 9.64 -9.27
N GLN A 111 -3.46 10.60 -8.40
CA GLN A 111 -3.04 11.99 -8.60
C GLN A 111 -1.89 12.38 -7.68
N LYS A 112 -1.03 13.27 -8.19
CA LYS A 112 0.08 13.83 -7.43
C LYS A 112 -0.39 15.05 -6.63
N ILE A 113 -0.21 15.02 -5.31
CA ILE A 113 -0.46 16.15 -4.42
C ILE A 113 0.84 16.46 -3.67
N GLY A 114 1.47 17.58 -4.02
CA GLY A 114 2.82 17.90 -3.57
C GLY A 114 3.84 16.87 -4.05
N ASN A 115 4.52 16.19 -3.11
CA ASN A 115 5.56 15.20 -3.41
C ASN A 115 5.08 13.74 -3.31
N LYS A 116 3.77 13.50 -3.21
CA LYS A 116 3.18 12.17 -3.02
C LYS A 116 2.04 11.92 -3.98
N TYR A 117 1.75 10.65 -4.22
CA TYR A 117 0.63 10.18 -5.04
C TYR A 117 -0.49 9.57 -4.20
N TYR A 118 -1.74 9.87 -4.54
CA TYR A 118 -2.93 9.47 -3.78
C TYR A 118 -3.98 8.83 -4.69
N TYR A 119 -4.76 7.91 -4.14
CA TYR A 119 -5.96 7.39 -4.80
C TYR A 119 -7.07 8.44 -4.75
N MET A 120 -7.70 8.67 -5.91
CA MET A 120 -8.84 9.55 -6.09
C MET A 120 -10.02 8.74 -6.64
N GLY A 121 -11.01 8.51 -5.81
CA GLY A 121 -12.30 7.96 -6.21
C GLY A 121 -12.95 8.88 -7.22
N SER A 122 -13.44 8.29 -8.30
CA SER A 122 -14.23 8.93 -9.36
C SER A 122 -15.71 8.94 -9.06
#